data_AF-A0A3B8VXC3-F1
#
_entry.id   AF-A0A3B8VXC3-F1
#
_cell.length_a   1.000
_cell.length_b   1.000
_cell.length_c   1.000
_cell.angle_alpha   90.00
_cell.angle_beta   90.00
_cell.angle_gamma   90.00
#
_symmetry.space_group_name_H-M   'P 1'
#
loop_
_entity.id
_entity.type
_entity.pdbx_description
1 polymer ?
#
loop_
_entity_poly.entity_id
_entity_poly.type
_entity_poly.pdbx_seq_one_letter_code
_entity_poly.pdbx_strand_id
1 'polypeptide(L)' 'QRAGALREFLEKVLGPNDDIAHFEYKRKTYGEKGPALIGIELCNQKDLQPLIERMKEQGITFEYLNDRPDFFQFLV' A
#
# COMPACT_ATOMS: atom_id res chain seq x y z
N GLN A 1 -4.71 16.39 9.32
CA GLN A 1 -4.28 15.43 8.27
C GLN A 1 -5.53 14.71 7.75
N ARG A 2 -5.78 14.72 6.43
CA ARG A 2 -6.93 14.02 5.80
C ARG A 2 -6.84 12.53 6.15
N ALA A 3 -7.77 12.03 6.96
CA ALA A 3 -8.02 10.60 7.12
C ALA A 3 -8.52 9.92 5.81
N GLY A 4 -8.69 10.72 4.75
CA GLY A 4 -9.16 10.28 3.44
C GLY A 4 -8.19 9.38 2.70
N ALA A 5 -6.89 9.67 2.62
CA ALA A 5 -6.02 8.96 1.67
C ALA A 5 -5.91 7.44 1.93
N LEU A 6 -5.87 7.01 3.19
CA LEU A 6 -5.92 5.59 3.53
C LEU A 6 -7.30 4.99 3.25
N ARG A 7 -8.35 5.71 3.61
CA ARG A 7 -9.73 5.26 3.37
C ARG A 7 -10.05 5.16 1.88
N GLU A 8 -9.60 6.12 1.07
CA GLU A 8 -9.70 6.13 -0.39
C GLU A 8 -8.92 4.94 -0.98
N PHE A 9 -7.76 4.61 -0.44
CA PHE A 9 -7.04 3.39 -0.82
C PHE A 9 -7.86 2.13 -0.52
N LEU A 10 -8.43 2.01 0.69
CA LEU A 10 -9.27 0.86 1.05
C LEU A 10 -10.55 0.76 0.19
N GLU A 11 -11.18 1.90 -0.14
CA GLU A 11 -12.47 1.94 -0.86
C GLU A 11 -12.32 1.94 -2.39
N LYS A 12 -11.20 2.40 -2.94
CA LYS A 12 -11.01 2.62 -4.40
C LYS A 12 -9.87 1.82 -5.02
N VAL A 13 -8.90 1.37 -4.24
CA VAL A 13 -7.73 0.67 -4.76
C VAL A 13 -7.81 -0.83 -4.48
N LEU A 14 -8.07 -1.23 -3.24
CA LEU A 14 -8.17 -2.64 -2.89
C LEU A 14 -9.26 -3.33 -3.73
N GLY A 15 -8.87 -4.44 -4.36
CA GLY A 15 -9.79 -5.35 -5.00
C GLY A 15 -10.65 -6.10 -3.97
N PRO A 16 -11.75 -6.71 -4.43
CA PRO A 16 -12.68 -7.43 -3.56
C PRO A 16 -12.08 -8.68 -2.91
N ASN A 17 -10.96 -9.19 -3.44
CA ASN A 17 -10.26 -10.39 -2.96
C ASN A 17 -8.83 -10.09 -2.47
N ASP A 18 -8.48 -8.81 -2.35
CA ASP A 18 -7.16 -8.41 -1.89
C ASP A 18 -7.20 -8.26 -0.37
N ASP A 19 -6.19 -8.77 0.32
CA ASP A 19 -6.10 -8.70 1.79
C ASP A 19 -4.93 -7.84 2.23
N ILE A 20 -5.06 -7.17 3.38
CA ILE A 20 -3.97 -6.37 3.95
C ILE A 20 -3.22 -7.25 4.95
N ALA A 21 -2.06 -7.75 4.53
CA ALA A 21 -1.19 -8.55 5.37
C ALA A 21 -0.40 -7.70 6.39
N HIS A 22 -0.06 -6.46 6.03
CA HIS A 22 0.73 -5.59 6.89
C HIS A 22 0.37 -4.12 6.72
N PHE A 23 0.36 -3.37 7.83
CA PHE A 23 0.17 -1.93 7.80
C PHE A 23 1.06 -1.27 8.86
N GLU A 24 2.04 -0.49 8.41
CA GLU A 24 2.91 0.29 9.29
C GLU A 24 2.86 1.76 8.92
N TYR A 25 2.54 2.61 9.89
CA TYR A 25 2.57 4.06 9.72
C TYR A 25 3.71 4.65 10.54
N LYS A 26 4.74 5.19 9.89
CA LYS A 26 5.84 5.87 10.60
C LYS A 26 5.48 7.32 10.82
N ARG A 27 5.11 7.66 12.06
CA ARG A 27 4.96 9.07 12.49
C ARG A 27 6.31 9.77 12.40
N LYS A 28 6.48 10.70 11.45
CA LYS A 28 7.63 11.60 11.44
C LYS A 28 7.42 12.68 12.51
N THR A 29 8.41 12.88 13.37
CA THR A 29 8.42 13.97 14.36
C THR A 29 8.38 15.30 13.61
N TYR A 30 7.48 16.21 14.00
CA TYR A 30 7.13 17.48 13.33
C TYR A 30 6.18 17.40 12.12
N GLY A 31 4.89 17.24 12.39
CA GLY A 31 3.79 17.86 11.63
C GLY A 31 3.50 17.38 10.20
N GLU A 32 4.42 16.68 9.54
CA GLU A 32 4.25 16.18 8.18
C GLU A 32 3.73 14.74 8.15
N LYS A 33 2.94 14.45 7.11
CA LYS A 33 2.37 13.13 6.88
C LYS A 33 3.52 12.14 6.64
N GLY A 34 3.69 11.18 7.55
CA GLY A 34 4.69 10.13 7.39
C GLY A 34 4.31 9.14 6.29
N PRO A 35 5.27 8.44 5.68
CA PRO A 35 4.98 7.35 4.76
C PRO A 35 4.25 6.21 5.50
N ALA A 36 3.29 5.59 4.81
CA ALA A 36 2.66 4.36 5.24
C ALA A 36 3.20 3.21 4.39
N LEU A 37 3.63 2.13 5.05
CA LEU A 37 3.94 0.86 4.43
C LEU A 37 2.69 -0.01 4.48
N ILE A 38 2.28 -0.54 3.33
CA ILE A 38 1.13 -1.43 3.21
C ILE A 38 1.60 -2.68 2.50
N GLY A 39 1.51 -3.82 3.19
CA GLY A 39 1.65 -5.14 2.61
C GLY A 39 0.27 -5.62 2.16
N ILE A 40 0.13 -5.88 0.86
CA ILE A 40 -1.09 -6.42 0.26
C ILE A 40 -0.80 -7.86 -0.17
N GLU A 41 -1.66 -8.77 0.24
CA GLU A 41 -1.69 -10.14 -0.27
C GLU A 41 -2.67 -10.22 -1.43
N LEU A 42 -2.15 -10.64 -2.59
CA LEU A 42 -2.95 -10.81 -3.80
C LEU A 42 -3.26 -12.29 -3.99
N CYS A 43 -4.52 -12.59 -4.28
CA CYS A 43 -4.94 -13.96 -4.62
C CYS A 43 -4.22 -14.49 -5.87
N ASN A 44 -4.01 -13.63 -6.88
CA ASN A 44 -3.26 -13.99 -8.09
C ASN A 44 -2.25 -12.91 -8.45
N GLN A 45 -1.10 -13.32 -9.00
CA GLN A 45 -0.10 -12.38 -9.53
C GLN A 45 -0.67 -11.43 -10.60
N LYS A 46 -1.70 -11.86 -11.34
CA LYS A 46 -2.38 -11.04 -12.36
C LYS A 46 -3.13 -9.85 -11.78
N ASP A 47 -3.48 -9.89 -10.49
CA ASP A 47 -4.22 -8.83 -9.81
C ASP A 47 -3.31 -7.64 -9.40
N LEU A 48 -1.98 -7.82 -9.49
CA LEU A 48 -1.01 -6.75 -9.19
C LEU A 48 -1.13 -5.57 -10.16
N GLN A 49 -1.26 -5.88 -11.45
CA GLN A 49 -1.33 -4.87 -12.51
C GLN A 49 -2.56 -3.96 -12.37
N PRO A 50 -3.79 -4.48 -12.21
CA PRO A 50 -4.97 -3.62 -12.00
C PRO A 50 -4.89 -2.85 -10.68
N LEU A 51 -4.27 -3.38 -9.62
CA LEU A 51 -4.06 -2.64 -8.38
C LEU A 51 -3.14 -1.42 -8.61
N ILE A 52 -2.04 -1.61 -9.34
CA ILE A 52 -1.11 -0.53 -9.72
C ILE A 52 -1.81 0.52 -10.59
N GLU A 53 -2.68 0.11 -11.51
CA GLU A 53 -3.46 1.04 -12.34
C GLU A 53 -4.40 1.89 -11.49
N ARG A 54 -5.17 1.29 -10.58
CA ARG A 54 -6.04 2.03 -9.66
C ARG A 54 -5.26 3.03 -8.79
N MET A 55 -4.07 2.64 -8.31
CA MET A 55 -3.18 3.55 -7.56
C MET A 55 -2.80 4.79 -8.39
N LYS A 56 -2.47 4.60 -9.67
CA LYS A 56 -2.15 5.70 -10.60
C LYS A 56 -3.38 6.56 -10.90
N GLU A 57 -4.54 5.94 -11.12
CA GLU A 57 -5.80 6.66 -11.38
C GLU A 57 -6.23 7.53 -10.19
N GLN A 58 -6.02 7.06 -8.96
CA GLN A 58 -6.29 7.82 -7.74
C GLN A 58 -5.17 8.84 -7.40
N GLY A 59 -4.12 8.92 -8.21
CA GLY A 59 -2.99 9.84 -7.99
C GLY A 59 -2.18 9.53 -6.72
N ILE A 60 -2.21 8.28 -6.25
CA ILE A 60 -1.49 7.86 -5.05
C ILE A 60 -0.03 7.61 -5.43
N THR A 61 0.88 8.26 -4.70
CA THR A 61 2.32 8.01 -4.85
C THR A 61 2.71 6.77 -4.05
N PHE A 62 3.31 5.77 -4.70
CA PHE A 62 3.76 4.54 -4.08
C PHE A 62 5.10 4.08 -4.66
N GLU A 63 5.82 3.25 -3.90
CA GLU A 63 7.03 2.57 -4.33
C GLU A 63 6.79 1.05 -4.16
N TYR A 64 7.03 0.28 -5.22
CA TYR A 64 6.92 -1.17 -5.15
C TYR A 64 8.18 -1.74 -4.50
N LEU A 65 8.01 -2.44 -3.38
CA LEU A 65 9.14 -2.95 -2.57
C LEU A 65 9.48 -4.42 -2.84
N ASN A 66 8.61 -5.17 -3.51
CA ASN A 66 8.77 -6.62 -3.67
C ASN A 66 9.96 -7.03 -4.56
N ASP A 67 10.40 -6.14 -5.46
CA ASP A 67 11.61 -6.35 -6.29
C ASP A 67 12.92 -6.21 -5.49
N ARG A 68 12.85 -5.92 -4.18
CA ARG A 68 14.00 -5.90 -3.28
C ARG A 68 13.93 -7.10 -2.32
N PRO A 69 14.51 -8.25 -2.70
CA PRO A 69 14.45 -9.48 -1.89
C PRO A 69 15.02 -9.31 -0.48
N ASP A 70 15.85 -8.30 -0.24
CA ASP A 70 16.42 -7.97 1.08
C ASP A 70 15.39 -7.61 2.15
N PHE A 71 14.17 -7.19 1.77
CA PHE A 71 13.13 -6.78 2.73
C PHE A 71 12.24 -7.93 3.24
N PHE A 72 12.26 -9.10 2.59
CA PHE A 72 11.50 -10.27 3.06
C PHE A 72 11.97 -10.78 4.43
N GLN A 73 13.21 -10.48 4.82
CA GLN A 73 13.78 -10.87 6.10
C GLN A 73 13.14 -10.17 7.32
N PHE A 74 12.27 -9.18 7.10
CA PHE A 74 11.57 -8.45 8.16
C PHE A 74 10.11 -8.86 8.37
N LEU A 75 9.56 -9.78 7.56
CA LEU A 75 8.33 -10.49 7.92
C LEU A 75 8.69 -11.61 8.91
N VAL A 76 8.58 -11.32 10.21
CA VAL A 76 8.54 -12.32 11.30
C VAL A 76 7.09 -12.64 11.64
#